data_AF-A0A3M1D8A5-F1
#
_entry.id   AF-A0A3M1D8A5-F1
#
_cell.length_a   1.000
_cell.length_b   1.000
_cell.length_c   1.000
_cell.angle_alpha   90.00
_cell.angle_beta   90.00
_cell.angle_gamma   90.00
#
_symmetry.space_group_name_H-M   'P 1'
#
loop_
_entity.id
_entity.type
_entity.pdbx_description
1 polymer ?
#
loop_
_entity_poly.entity_id
_entity_poly.type
_entity_poly.pdbx_seq_one_letter_code
_entity_poly.pdbx_strand_id
1 'polypeptide(L)'
;TSYIDRWIGMGHRISYHADVGGTGQPSLQQLRSDLDSYKASVDALGVDTVDVVSGICSRGPWVDASIAAGFELACGIVEYCLTSLDPANLPPDKQDVANCAGPADCHGQALNDLSKALHPWFASDSSNWLEPDPDGRLAILVSMGGIVVPCIAEGETQSGCTADDGDVAAFAAEIEQASLYTENPAPTVLVHSWSIGSRVEQAFAEAFFAAADEAVSAGRARWIDLGELPARIPR
;
A
#
# COMPACT_ATOMS: atom_id res chain seq x y z
N THR A 1 -10.84 -25.17 -10.47
CA THR A 1 -10.07 -24.39 -9.49
C THR A 1 -10.01 -22.97 -9.99
N SER A 2 -10.55 -22.02 -9.23
CA SER A 2 -10.47 -20.60 -9.58
C SER A 2 -9.00 -20.12 -9.55
N TYR A 3 -8.70 -18.96 -10.14
CA TYR A 3 -7.37 -18.35 -10.00
C TYR A 3 -7.06 -18.06 -8.52
N ILE A 4 -8.09 -17.67 -7.75
CA ILE A 4 -7.99 -17.39 -6.31
C ILE A 4 -7.60 -18.65 -5.53
N ASP A 5 -8.27 -19.79 -5.79
CA ASP A 5 -7.94 -21.07 -5.13
C ASP A 5 -6.49 -21.48 -5.41
N ARG A 6 -6.00 -21.23 -6.63
CA ARG A 6 -4.60 -21.53 -7.00
C ARG A 6 -3.62 -20.67 -6.21
N TRP A 7 -3.93 -19.38 -6.03
CA TRP A 7 -3.09 -18.46 -5.26
C TRP A 7 -3.03 -18.83 -3.79
N ILE A 8 -4.19 -19.15 -3.20
CA ILE A 8 -4.28 -19.66 -1.83
C ILE A 8 -3.49 -20.96 -1.69
N GLY A 9 -3.62 -21.88 -2.66
CA GLY A 9 -2.86 -23.13 -2.68
C GLY A 9 -1.33 -22.94 -2.80
N MET A 10 -0.86 -21.78 -3.28
CA MET A 10 0.56 -21.39 -3.30
C MET A 10 1.00 -20.64 -2.03
N GLY A 11 0.09 -20.40 -1.08
CA GLY A 11 0.37 -19.72 0.18
C GLY A 11 0.10 -18.20 0.17
N HIS A 12 -0.45 -17.64 -0.91
CA HIS A 12 -0.86 -16.23 -0.92
C HIS A 12 -2.13 -16.02 -0.08
N ARG A 13 -2.28 -14.81 0.49
CA ARG A 13 -3.52 -14.36 1.11
C ARG A 13 -4.29 -13.42 0.20
N ILE A 14 -5.58 -13.29 0.49
CA ILE A 14 -6.49 -12.40 -0.22
C ILE A 14 -6.78 -11.19 0.67
N SER A 15 -6.57 -10.00 0.12
CA SER A 15 -6.86 -8.71 0.74
C SER A 15 -7.82 -7.90 -0.15
N TYR A 16 -8.17 -6.69 0.28
CA TYR A 16 -9.22 -5.88 -0.34
C TYR A 16 -8.59 -4.70 -1.12
N HIS A 17 -8.99 -4.54 -2.38
CA HIS A 17 -8.67 -3.35 -3.18
C HIS A 17 -9.99 -2.67 -3.55
N ALA A 18 -10.41 -1.73 -2.71
CA ALA A 18 -11.81 -1.33 -2.62
C ALA A 18 -12.26 -0.34 -3.71
N ASP A 19 -11.34 0.51 -4.20
CA ASP A 19 -11.63 1.61 -5.13
C ASP A 19 -12.79 2.51 -4.63
N VAL A 20 -12.72 2.89 -3.35
CA VAL A 20 -13.70 3.76 -2.67
C VAL A 20 -13.06 5.09 -2.25
N GLY A 21 -13.90 6.10 -2.02
CA GLY A 21 -13.43 7.46 -1.71
C GLY A 21 -13.34 8.32 -2.95
N GLY A 22 -12.53 7.88 -3.92
CA GLY A 22 -12.54 8.37 -5.30
C GLY A 22 -12.61 9.89 -5.42
N THR A 23 -13.69 10.40 -6.03
CA THR A 23 -13.91 11.84 -6.26
C THR A 23 -14.90 12.44 -5.27
N GLY A 24 -14.72 13.72 -4.92
CA GLY A 24 -15.62 14.45 -4.05
C GLY A 24 -15.22 14.36 -2.57
N GLN A 25 -16.16 14.60 -1.66
CA GLN A 25 -15.92 14.60 -0.21
C GLN A 25 -16.98 13.74 0.49
N PRO A 26 -16.87 12.40 0.40
CA PRO A 26 -17.85 11.50 1.00
C PRO A 26 -17.81 11.60 2.54
N SER A 27 -18.96 11.37 3.16
CA SER A 27 -19.05 11.32 4.63
C SER A 27 -18.48 10.01 5.18
N LEU A 28 -18.20 9.96 6.49
CA LEU A 28 -17.83 8.73 7.19
C LEU A 28 -18.84 7.61 6.96
N GLN A 29 -20.13 7.92 7.05
CA GLN A 29 -21.19 6.93 6.88
C GLN A 29 -21.19 6.35 5.46
N GLN A 30 -20.97 7.20 4.45
CA GLN A 30 -20.89 6.76 3.07
C GLN A 30 -19.68 5.85 2.85
N LEU A 31 -18.48 6.31 3.23
CA LEU A 31 -17.25 5.51 3.06
C LEU A 31 -17.34 4.17 3.78
N ARG A 32 -17.84 4.16 5.03
CA ARG A 32 -18.04 2.92 5.77
C ARG A 32 -19.02 1.99 5.06
N SER A 33 -20.16 2.51 4.60
CA SER A 33 -21.17 1.71 3.90
C SER A 33 -20.59 1.08 2.62
N ASP A 34 -19.78 1.84 1.88
CA ASP A 34 -19.13 1.37 0.65
C ASP A 34 -18.10 0.26 0.98
N LEU A 35 -17.28 0.47 2.01
CA LEU A 35 -16.31 -0.52 2.50
C LEU A 35 -16.99 -1.80 3.02
N ASP A 36 -18.03 -1.68 3.85
CA ASP A 36 -18.80 -2.82 4.39
C ASP A 36 -19.41 -3.64 3.24
N SER A 37 -19.96 -2.96 2.23
CA SER A 37 -20.57 -3.61 1.04
C SER A 37 -19.52 -4.33 0.18
N TYR A 38 -18.35 -3.71 -0.01
CA TYR A 38 -17.25 -4.31 -0.75
C TYR A 38 -16.68 -5.52 0.00
N LYS A 39 -16.42 -5.37 1.31
CA LYS A 39 -15.93 -6.44 2.18
C LYS A 39 -16.87 -7.64 2.13
N ALA A 40 -18.17 -7.43 2.29
CA ALA A 40 -19.16 -8.50 2.19
C ALA A 40 -19.18 -9.20 0.82
N SER A 41 -18.90 -8.47 -0.27
CA SER A 41 -18.84 -9.04 -1.62
C SER A 41 -17.63 -9.96 -1.82
N VAL A 42 -16.47 -9.59 -1.27
CA VAL A 42 -15.26 -10.43 -1.29
C VAL A 42 -15.42 -11.63 -0.35
N ASP A 43 -15.97 -11.42 0.85
CA ASP A 43 -16.19 -12.49 1.84
C ASP A 43 -17.18 -13.54 1.32
N ALA A 44 -18.17 -13.12 0.50
CA ALA A 44 -19.12 -14.01 -0.15
C ALA A 44 -18.46 -14.99 -1.16
N LEU A 45 -17.19 -14.77 -1.55
CA LEU A 45 -16.41 -15.72 -2.34
C LEU A 45 -16.00 -16.95 -1.53
N GLY A 46 -16.16 -16.93 -0.20
CA GLY A 46 -15.87 -18.06 0.68
C GLY A 46 -14.38 -18.36 0.84
N VAL A 47 -13.54 -17.34 0.70
CA VAL A 47 -12.08 -17.45 0.80
C VAL A 47 -11.59 -16.81 2.10
N ASP A 48 -10.51 -17.36 2.66
CA ASP A 48 -9.86 -16.77 3.82
C ASP A 48 -9.21 -15.44 3.41
N THR A 49 -9.69 -14.35 4.00
CA THR A 49 -9.16 -13.00 3.78
C THR A 49 -8.30 -12.55 4.95
N VAL A 50 -7.46 -11.55 4.70
CA VAL A 50 -6.78 -10.76 5.73
C VAL A 50 -7.33 -9.34 5.72
N ASP A 51 -7.44 -8.71 6.89
CA ASP A 51 -8.05 -7.39 7.10
C ASP A 51 -7.12 -6.24 6.65
N VAL A 52 -6.62 -6.35 5.43
CA VAL A 52 -5.76 -5.38 4.74
C VAL A 52 -6.53 -4.75 3.59
N VAL A 53 -6.50 -3.42 3.49
CA VAL A 53 -7.23 -2.67 2.47
C VAL A 53 -6.33 -1.68 1.71
N SER A 54 -6.60 -1.51 0.42
CA SER A 54 -6.00 -0.49 -0.45
C SER A 54 -7.06 0.14 -1.35
N GLY A 55 -6.72 1.21 -2.07
CA GLY A 55 -7.68 1.90 -2.95
C GLY A 55 -8.79 2.61 -2.16
N ILE A 56 -8.44 3.25 -1.04
CA ILE A 56 -9.40 3.89 -0.11
C ILE A 56 -9.19 5.40 0.02
N CYS A 57 -8.23 5.98 -0.71
CA CYS A 57 -7.89 7.39 -0.61
C CYS A 57 -9.11 8.28 -0.90
N SER A 58 -9.35 9.24 -0.02
CA SER A 58 -10.51 10.12 -0.08
C SER A 58 -10.20 11.47 0.56
N ARG A 59 -10.92 12.52 0.14
CA ARG A 59 -11.04 13.76 0.93
C ARG A 59 -11.86 13.57 2.21
N GLY A 60 -12.66 12.51 2.25
CA GLY A 60 -13.42 12.09 3.42
C GLY A 60 -12.59 11.32 4.43
N PRO A 61 -13.19 10.92 5.55
CA PRO A 61 -12.51 10.26 6.66
C PRO A 61 -12.28 8.76 6.40
N TRP A 62 -11.35 8.44 5.49
CA TRP A 62 -11.04 7.07 5.07
C TRP A 62 -10.37 6.20 6.14
N VAL A 63 -9.57 6.78 7.04
CA VAL A 63 -8.95 6.05 8.17
C VAL A 63 -10.04 5.62 9.14
N ASP A 64 -10.89 6.56 9.56
CA ASP A 64 -12.02 6.30 10.43
C ASP A 64 -12.98 5.26 9.83
N ALA A 65 -13.26 5.37 8.53
CA ALA A 65 -14.10 4.42 7.81
C ALA A 65 -13.49 3.02 7.76
N SER A 66 -12.18 2.92 7.54
CA SER A 66 -11.45 1.66 7.50
C SER A 66 -11.43 0.97 8.86
N ILE A 67 -11.19 1.74 9.93
CA ILE A 67 -11.31 1.25 11.31
C ILE A 67 -12.73 0.78 11.60
N ALA A 68 -13.74 1.53 11.18
CA ALA A 68 -15.14 1.19 11.42
C ALA A 68 -15.61 -0.05 10.63
N ALA A 69 -14.99 -0.32 9.47
CA ALA A 69 -15.20 -1.51 8.66
C ALA A 69 -14.36 -2.73 9.12
N GLY A 70 -13.51 -2.55 10.14
CA GLY A 70 -12.75 -3.63 10.77
C GLY A 70 -11.42 -3.96 10.07
N PHE A 71 -10.89 -3.07 9.23
CA PHE A 71 -9.55 -3.26 8.68
C PHE A 71 -8.46 -2.96 9.72
N GLU A 72 -7.39 -3.73 9.69
CA GLU A 72 -6.24 -3.60 10.59
C GLU A 72 -5.03 -2.93 9.91
N LEU A 73 -4.96 -2.96 8.58
CA LEU A 73 -3.90 -2.33 7.79
C LEU A 73 -4.46 -1.65 6.54
N ALA A 74 -4.01 -0.43 6.27
CA ALA A 74 -4.15 0.23 4.98
C ALA A 74 -2.80 0.29 4.27
N CYS A 75 -2.76 -0.09 2.98
CA CYS A 75 -1.56 -0.03 2.15
C CYS A 75 -1.83 0.60 0.77
N GLY A 76 -0.78 0.81 -0.02
CA GLY A 76 -0.90 1.44 -1.34
C GLY A 76 -1.37 2.89 -1.24
N ILE A 77 -0.85 3.61 -0.26
CA ILE A 77 -1.23 5.01 0.02
C ILE A 77 -0.60 5.91 -1.05
N VAL A 78 -1.44 6.47 -1.90
CA VAL A 78 -1.02 7.45 -2.91
C VAL A 78 -1.20 8.88 -2.41
N GLU A 79 -0.61 9.83 -3.12
CA GLU A 79 -0.66 11.26 -2.82
C GLU A 79 -2.08 11.76 -2.52
N TYR A 80 -3.09 11.32 -3.26
CA TYR A 80 -4.49 11.70 -3.00
C TYR A 80 -5.01 11.39 -1.58
N CYS A 81 -4.45 10.41 -0.87
CA CYS A 81 -4.81 10.13 0.52
C CYS A 81 -4.49 11.31 1.46
N LEU A 82 -3.53 12.17 1.11
CA LEU A 82 -3.20 13.37 1.86
C LEU A 82 -4.35 14.38 1.88
N THR A 83 -5.30 14.30 0.94
CA THR A 83 -6.43 15.22 0.87
C THR A 83 -7.40 15.10 2.06
N SER A 84 -7.30 14.04 2.87
CA SER A 84 -8.08 13.90 4.11
C SER A 84 -7.48 14.67 5.29
N LEU A 85 -6.19 15.05 5.21
CA LEU A 85 -5.48 15.70 6.31
C LEU A 85 -6.03 17.11 6.54
N ASP A 86 -5.93 17.57 7.79
CA ASP A 86 -6.08 19.00 8.05
C ASP A 86 -4.97 19.76 7.28
N PRO A 87 -5.25 20.93 6.68
CA PRO A 87 -4.27 21.66 5.90
C PRO A 87 -2.97 22.00 6.66
N ALA A 88 -3.05 22.12 8.00
CA ALA A 88 -1.89 22.36 8.86
C ALA A 88 -0.96 21.14 8.99
N ASN A 89 -1.46 19.94 8.70
CA ASN A 89 -0.75 18.66 8.81
C ASN A 89 -0.22 18.17 7.44
N LEU A 90 -0.51 18.90 6.35
CA LEU A 90 0.02 18.57 5.03
C LEU A 90 1.53 18.80 4.96
N PRO A 91 2.30 17.88 4.36
CA PRO A 91 3.71 18.11 4.05
C PRO A 91 3.90 19.40 3.22
N PRO A 92 4.96 20.20 3.47
CA PRO A 92 5.18 21.46 2.73
C PRO A 92 5.31 21.29 1.21
N ASP A 93 5.82 20.14 0.77
CA ASP A 93 6.02 19.77 -0.64
C ASP A 93 4.78 19.12 -1.28
N LYS A 94 3.66 19.02 -0.57
CA LYS A 94 2.42 18.35 -1.00
C LYS A 94 1.17 19.23 -0.94
N GLN A 95 1.36 20.55 -0.89
CA GLN A 95 0.25 21.51 -0.73
C GLN A 95 -0.69 21.56 -1.96
N ASP A 96 -0.19 21.17 -3.13
CA ASP A 96 -0.92 21.14 -4.38
C ASP A 96 -1.93 19.98 -4.47
N VAL A 97 -1.84 18.99 -3.57
CA VAL A 97 -2.77 17.85 -3.52
C VAL A 97 -4.24 18.28 -3.35
N ALA A 98 -4.48 19.46 -2.77
CA ALA A 98 -5.81 20.04 -2.65
C ALA A 98 -6.48 20.29 -4.02
N ASN A 99 -5.71 20.33 -5.11
CA ASN A 99 -6.21 20.56 -6.47
C ASN A 99 -6.58 19.27 -7.22
N CYS A 100 -6.24 18.10 -6.69
CA CYS A 100 -6.54 16.83 -7.34
C CYS A 100 -8.06 16.58 -7.38
N ALA A 101 -8.62 16.25 -8.54
CA ALA A 101 -10.04 15.92 -8.63
C ALA A 101 -10.30 14.49 -8.11
N GLY A 102 -9.32 13.59 -8.28
CA GLY A 102 -9.36 12.22 -7.77
C GLY A 102 -7.98 11.56 -7.70
N PRO A 103 -7.92 10.29 -7.27
CA PRO A 103 -6.68 9.53 -7.14
C PRO A 103 -5.96 9.25 -8.46
N ALA A 104 -6.63 9.39 -9.62
CA ALA A 104 -5.99 9.28 -10.92
C ALA A 104 -5.10 10.50 -11.25
N ASP A 105 -5.47 11.69 -10.76
CA ASP A 105 -4.68 12.91 -10.97
C ASP A 105 -3.43 12.93 -10.07
N CYS A 106 -3.56 12.36 -8.86
CA CYS A 106 -2.54 12.37 -7.83
C CYS A 106 -2.32 10.95 -7.30
N HIS A 107 -1.85 10.10 -8.22
CA HIS A 107 -1.48 8.72 -7.94
C HIS A 107 0.00 8.59 -7.50
N GLY A 108 0.67 9.72 -7.28
CA GLY A 108 2.06 9.83 -6.84
C GLY A 108 2.33 9.17 -5.48
N GLN A 109 3.61 9.15 -5.10
CA GLN A 109 3.99 8.81 -3.73
C GLN A 109 3.46 9.86 -2.75
N ALA A 110 2.87 9.40 -1.64
CA ALA A 110 2.40 10.29 -0.57
C ALA A 110 3.56 10.91 0.22
N LEU A 111 4.64 10.18 0.44
CA LEU A 111 5.81 10.62 1.20
C LEU A 111 7.10 10.41 0.41
N ASN A 112 7.88 11.49 0.28
CA ASN A 112 9.22 11.45 -0.34
C ASN A 112 10.32 11.03 0.67
N ASP A 113 10.04 11.14 1.97
CA ASP A 113 10.97 10.76 3.03
C ASP A 113 10.90 9.25 3.29
N LEU A 114 11.89 8.53 2.79
CA LEU A 114 12.00 7.07 2.95
C LEU A 114 12.12 6.63 4.41
N SER A 115 12.68 7.47 5.30
CA SER A 115 12.78 7.16 6.73
C SER A 115 11.41 7.11 7.42
N LYS A 116 10.37 7.62 6.75
CA LYS A 116 8.97 7.49 7.16
C LYS A 116 8.21 6.51 6.27
N ALA A 117 8.36 6.61 4.94
CA ALA A 117 7.56 5.86 3.98
C ALA A 117 7.73 4.32 4.09
N LEU A 118 8.92 3.87 4.52
CA LEU A 118 9.24 2.44 4.64
C LEU A 118 8.77 1.79 5.94
N HIS A 119 8.38 2.59 6.93
CA HIS A 119 7.99 2.08 8.23
C HIS A 119 6.49 2.23 8.40
N PRO A 120 5.76 1.16 8.77
CA PRO A 120 4.36 1.30 9.10
C PRO A 120 4.19 1.87 10.51
N TRP A 121 3.07 2.54 10.75
CA TRP A 121 2.68 3.08 12.05
C TRP A 121 1.18 2.95 12.27
N PHE A 122 0.71 3.13 13.50
CA PHE A 122 -0.72 3.16 13.79
C PHE A 122 -1.29 4.58 13.67
N ALA A 123 -2.51 4.70 13.16
CA ALA A 123 -3.27 5.93 13.06
C ALA A 123 -4.67 5.77 13.67
N SER A 124 -5.24 6.90 14.11
CA SER A 124 -6.55 6.98 14.76
C SER A 124 -7.63 7.63 13.90
N ASP A 125 -7.26 8.59 13.05
CA ASP A 125 -8.19 9.38 12.26
C ASP A 125 -7.58 9.90 10.97
N SER A 126 -8.43 10.34 10.06
CA SER A 126 -8.03 10.83 8.74
C SER A 126 -7.46 12.24 8.70
N SER A 127 -7.61 13.05 9.75
CA SER A 127 -7.14 14.44 9.73
C SER A 127 -5.68 14.58 10.15
N ASN A 128 -5.11 13.56 10.81
CA ASN A 128 -3.73 13.56 11.29
C ASN A 128 -2.97 12.22 11.12
N TRP A 129 -3.39 11.36 10.19
CA TRP A 129 -2.82 10.00 10.06
C TRP A 129 -1.34 9.93 9.70
N LEU A 130 -0.68 11.04 9.34
CA LEU A 130 0.79 11.05 9.14
C LEU A 130 1.56 11.01 10.46
N GLU A 131 0.92 11.35 11.58
CA GLU A 131 1.52 11.30 12.90
C GLU A 131 1.21 9.94 13.55
N PRO A 132 2.24 9.16 13.95
CA PRO A 132 2.04 7.91 14.66
C PRO A 132 1.25 8.08 15.96
N ASP A 133 0.24 7.23 16.15
CA ASP A 133 -0.56 7.12 17.36
C ASP A 133 -0.49 5.68 17.91
N PRO A 134 0.23 5.45 19.04
CA PRO A 134 0.26 4.18 19.76
C PRO A 134 -1.09 3.54 20.08
N ASP A 135 -2.11 4.38 20.31
CA ASP A 135 -3.47 3.95 20.63
C ASP A 135 -4.34 3.81 19.37
N GLY A 136 -3.75 4.09 18.20
CA GLY A 136 -4.36 3.91 16.90
C GLY A 136 -4.78 2.47 16.63
N ARG A 137 -5.74 2.34 15.70
CA ARG A 137 -6.39 1.06 15.39
C ARG A 137 -6.19 0.61 13.95
N LEU A 138 -5.69 1.48 13.08
CA LEU A 138 -5.33 1.13 11.71
C LEU A 138 -3.83 1.29 11.54
N ALA A 139 -3.13 0.23 11.17
CA ALA A 139 -1.78 0.35 10.67
C ALA A 139 -1.81 1.02 9.29
N ILE A 140 -0.91 1.97 9.05
CA ILE A 140 -0.71 2.61 7.75
C ILE A 140 0.64 2.15 7.23
N LEU A 141 0.65 1.65 6.00
CA LEU A 141 1.87 1.38 5.25
C LEU A 141 1.83 2.18 3.94
N VAL A 142 2.65 3.22 3.86
CA VAL A 142 2.72 4.05 2.64
C VAL A 142 3.47 3.35 1.52
N SER A 143 4.59 2.68 1.87
CA SER A 143 5.63 2.11 0.99
C SER A 143 5.24 1.99 -0.49
N MET A 144 5.93 2.82 -1.28
CA MET A 144 5.91 2.88 -2.76
C MET A 144 4.53 2.98 -3.42
N GLY A 145 3.55 3.52 -2.70
CA GLY A 145 2.23 3.81 -3.24
C GLY A 145 2.29 4.50 -4.60
N GLY A 146 1.62 3.89 -5.57
CA GLY A 146 1.45 4.42 -6.92
C GLY A 146 2.35 3.80 -7.99
N ILE A 147 3.50 3.22 -7.64
CA ILE A 147 4.42 2.63 -8.63
C ILE A 147 4.12 1.12 -8.78
N VAL A 148 3.87 0.71 -10.01
CA VAL A 148 3.67 -0.70 -10.38
C VAL A 148 4.98 -1.32 -10.85
N VAL A 149 5.16 -2.62 -10.66
CA VAL A 149 6.42 -3.34 -10.99
C VAL A 149 7.01 -3.00 -12.37
N PRO A 150 6.24 -2.88 -13.46
CA PRO A 150 6.80 -2.55 -14.77
C PRO A 150 7.33 -1.12 -14.94
N CYS A 151 7.20 -0.25 -13.94
CA CYS A 151 7.52 1.19 -13.99
C CYS A 151 8.52 1.63 -12.91
N ILE A 152 9.18 0.69 -12.24
CA ILE A 152 10.05 0.99 -11.09
C ILE A 152 11.25 1.79 -11.58
N ALA A 153 11.84 1.43 -12.72
CA ALA A 153 13.03 2.08 -13.26
C ALA A 153 12.77 3.56 -13.65
N GLU A 154 11.58 3.85 -14.17
CA GLU A 154 11.17 5.18 -14.57
C GLU A 154 10.70 6.04 -13.38
N GLY A 155 10.30 5.39 -12.27
CA GLY A 155 9.67 6.07 -11.14
C GLY A 155 8.28 6.61 -11.47
N GLU A 156 7.61 6.02 -12.46
CA GLU A 156 6.30 6.47 -12.94
C GLU A 156 5.15 5.70 -12.26
N THR A 157 4.05 6.41 -12.00
CA THR A 157 2.89 5.88 -11.27
C THR A 157 1.76 5.36 -12.15
N GLN A 158 1.96 5.34 -13.48
CA GLN A 158 0.91 5.01 -14.44
C GLN A 158 1.28 3.87 -15.37
N SER A 159 0.24 3.25 -15.93
CA SER A 159 0.34 2.23 -16.98
C SER A 159 1.04 2.74 -18.23
N GLY A 160 1.85 1.91 -18.86
CA GLY A 160 2.49 2.23 -20.16
C GLY A 160 3.93 1.75 -20.25
N CYS A 161 4.55 1.51 -19.10
CA CYS A 161 5.88 0.95 -19.00
C CYS A 161 5.89 -0.53 -19.38
N THR A 162 7.05 -1.00 -19.84
CA THR A 162 7.27 -2.40 -20.22
C THR A 162 8.35 -2.95 -19.30
N ALA A 163 7.98 -3.97 -18.53
CA ALA A 163 8.86 -4.62 -17.59
C ALA A 163 10.19 -5.05 -18.28
N ASP A 164 11.32 -4.56 -17.75
CA ASP A 164 12.65 -4.84 -18.31
C ASP A 164 13.76 -5.01 -17.24
N ASP A 165 14.99 -5.27 -17.68
CA ASP A 165 16.12 -5.49 -16.76
C ASP A 165 16.44 -4.26 -15.89
N GLY A 166 16.03 -3.06 -16.32
CA GLY A 166 16.11 -1.82 -15.56
C GLY A 166 15.25 -1.86 -14.31
N ASP A 167 14.00 -2.36 -14.39
CA ASP A 167 13.12 -2.48 -13.22
C ASP A 167 13.70 -3.48 -12.19
N VAL A 168 14.30 -4.57 -12.66
CA VAL A 168 14.95 -5.56 -11.79
C VAL A 168 16.13 -4.91 -11.05
N ALA A 169 16.95 -4.13 -11.76
CA ALA A 169 18.07 -3.41 -11.16
C ALA A 169 17.60 -2.33 -10.17
N ALA A 170 16.53 -1.61 -10.50
CA ALA A 170 15.94 -0.59 -9.64
C ALA A 170 15.35 -1.21 -8.35
N PHE A 171 14.63 -2.32 -8.48
CA PHE A 171 14.11 -3.08 -7.32
C PHE A 171 15.25 -3.60 -6.43
N ALA A 172 16.32 -4.14 -7.01
CA ALA A 172 17.50 -4.56 -6.24
C ALA A 172 18.12 -3.38 -5.47
N ALA A 173 18.21 -2.21 -6.10
CA ALA A 173 18.72 -0.99 -5.46
C ALA A 173 17.80 -0.51 -4.31
N GLU A 174 16.48 -0.63 -4.46
CA GLU A 174 15.52 -0.29 -3.40
C GLU A 174 15.65 -1.21 -2.19
N ILE A 175 15.90 -2.51 -2.38
CA ILE A 175 16.18 -3.44 -1.28
C ILE A 175 17.42 -3.01 -0.52
N GLU A 176 18.51 -2.69 -1.22
CA GLU A 176 19.74 -2.22 -0.59
C GLU A 176 19.54 -0.87 0.10
N GLN A 177 18.76 0.04 -0.49
CA GLN A 177 18.44 1.32 0.14
C GLN A 177 17.58 1.16 1.39
N ALA A 178 16.55 0.31 1.36
CA ALA A 178 15.71 0.03 2.51
C ALA A 178 16.50 -0.59 3.67
N SER A 179 17.54 -1.38 3.35
CA SER A 179 18.43 -1.96 4.37
C SER A 179 19.16 -0.91 5.23
N LEU A 180 19.28 0.33 4.75
CA LEU A 180 19.87 1.45 5.50
C LEU A 180 18.93 2.01 6.59
N TYR A 181 17.66 1.62 6.59
CA TYR A 181 16.63 2.13 7.50
C TYR A 181 16.20 1.13 8.57
N THR A 182 16.95 0.04 8.78
CA THR A 182 16.55 -1.04 9.71
C THR A 182 16.72 -0.71 11.19
N GLU A 183 17.24 0.48 11.55
CA GLU A 183 17.42 0.91 12.94
C GLU A 183 16.10 1.33 13.61
N ASN A 184 15.02 1.49 12.85
CA ASN A 184 13.70 1.83 13.37
C ASN A 184 13.11 0.66 14.19
N PRO A 185 12.46 0.92 15.35
CA PRO A 185 11.72 -0.12 16.08
C PRO A 185 10.61 -0.81 15.27
N ALA A 186 9.97 -0.09 14.35
CA ALA A 186 9.01 -0.64 13.40
C ALA A 186 9.74 -1.31 12.22
N PRO A 187 9.19 -2.40 11.67
CA PRO A 187 9.82 -3.10 10.55
C PRO A 187 9.97 -2.16 9.33
N THR A 188 11.10 -2.27 8.64
CA THR A 188 11.24 -1.70 7.29
C THR A 188 10.51 -2.61 6.30
N VAL A 189 9.58 -2.06 5.52
CA VAL A 189 8.73 -2.82 4.60
C VAL A 189 8.77 -2.20 3.21
N LEU A 190 9.12 -3.03 2.22
CA LEU A 190 8.95 -2.75 0.80
C LEU A 190 7.72 -3.49 0.29
N VAL A 191 6.85 -2.78 -0.43
CA VAL A 191 5.68 -3.37 -1.08
C VAL A 191 5.61 -2.88 -2.51
N HIS A 192 5.48 -3.82 -3.44
CA HIS A 192 5.20 -3.52 -4.83
C HIS A 192 3.89 -4.15 -5.25
N SER A 193 3.22 -3.49 -6.18
CA SER A 193 1.99 -4.00 -6.78
C SER A 193 2.25 -4.45 -8.21
N TRP A 194 1.61 -5.56 -8.56
CA TRP A 194 1.62 -6.08 -9.92
C TRP A 194 0.20 -6.57 -10.27
N SER A 195 -0.44 -5.85 -11.18
CA SER A 195 -1.76 -6.20 -11.70
C SER A 195 -1.72 -7.41 -12.64
N ILE A 196 -2.61 -8.36 -12.42
CA ILE A 196 -2.81 -9.50 -13.33
C ILE A 196 -3.33 -9.00 -14.67
N GLY A 197 -2.75 -9.45 -15.77
CA GLY A 197 -3.18 -9.11 -17.13
C GLY A 197 -2.19 -8.24 -17.91
N SER A 198 -1.20 -7.63 -17.23
CA SER A 198 0.03 -7.20 -17.89
C SER A 198 0.80 -8.44 -18.33
N ARG A 199 1.20 -8.50 -19.60
CA ARG A 199 2.07 -9.57 -20.12
C ARG A 199 3.49 -9.32 -19.65
N VAL A 200 3.77 -9.69 -18.42
CA VAL A 200 5.14 -9.78 -17.95
C VAL A 200 5.66 -11.15 -18.36
N GLU A 201 6.78 -11.15 -19.07
CA GLU A 201 7.44 -12.37 -19.50
C GLU A 201 7.93 -13.16 -18.28
N GLN A 202 7.82 -14.49 -18.34
CA GLN A 202 8.22 -15.35 -17.22
C GLN A 202 9.68 -15.11 -16.80
N ALA A 203 10.57 -14.87 -17.77
CA ALA A 203 11.98 -14.59 -17.51
C ALA A 203 12.18 -13.32 -16.66
N PHE A 204 11.39 -12.27 -16.89
CA PHE A 204 11.41 -11.08 -16.05
C PHE A 204 10.96 -11.42 -14.63
N ALA A 205 9.86 -12.16 -14.49
CA ALA A 205 9.32 -12.53 -13.17
C ALA A 205 10.37 -13.29 -12.35
N GLU A 206 11.06 -14.24 -12.97
CA GLU A 206 12.14 -15.01 -12.35
C GLU A 206 13.31 -14.10 -11.95
N ALA A 207 13.73 -13.17 -12.82
CA ALA A 207 14.80 -12.21 -12.51
C ALA A 207 14.42 -11.25 -11.37
N PHE A 208 13.17 -10.78 -11.36
CA PHE A 208 12.64 -9.88 -10.33
C PHE A 208 12.66 -10.53 -8.94
N PHE A 209 12.18 -11.77 -8.81
CA PHE A 209 12.26 -12.48 -7.53
C PHE A 209 13.69 -12.87 -7.16
N ALA A 210 14.54 -13.22 -8.15
CA ALA A 210 15.95 -13.51 -7.91
C ALA A 210 16.73 -12.29 -7.38
N ALA A 211 16.33 -11.07 -7.72
CA ALA A 211 16.92 -9.85 -7.16
C ALA A 211 16.74 -9.74 -5.63
N ALA A 212 15.66 -10.30 -5.09
CA ALA A 212 15.45 -10.36 -3.64
C ALA A 212 16.15 -11.56 -2.97
N ASP A 213 16.48 -12.60 -3.72
CA ASP A 213 17.04 -13.85 -3.16
C ASP A 213 18.36 -13.63 -2.44
N GLU A 214 19.22 -12.71 -2.89
CA GLU A 214 20.47 -12.39 -2.20
C GLU A 214 20.20 -11.87 -0.77
N ALA A 215 19.31 -10.88 -0.63
CA ALA A 215 18.97 -10.31 0.66
C ALA A 215 18.24 -11.32 1.57
N VAL A 216 17.35 -12.14 0.99
CA VAL A 216 16.60 -13.16 1.72
C VAL A 216 17.51 -14.30 2.19
N SER A 217 18.36 -14.84 1.32
CA SER A 217 19.27 -15.93 1.67
C SER A 217 20.37 -15.51 2.65
N ALA A 218 20.78 -14.25 2.62
CA ALA A 218 21.67 -13.65 3.62
C ALA A 218 20.99 -13.33 4.97
N GLY A 219 19.66 -13.52 5.07
CA GLY A 219 18.89 -13.19 6.27
C GLY A 219 18.69 -11.70 6.52
N ARG A 220 18.98 -10.85 5.53
CA ARG A 220 18.80 -9.38 5.59
C ARG A 220 17.35 -8.96 5.29
N ALA A 221 16.62 -9.79 4.54
CA ALA A 221 15.21 -9.59 4.22
C ALA A 221 14.42 -10.88 4.42
N ARG A 222 13.09 -10.77 4.43
CA ARG A 222 12.19 -11.92 4.38
C ARG A 222 10.87 -11.53 3.75
N TRP A 223 10.25 -12.50 3.08
CA TRP A 223 8.86 -12.38 2.66
C TRP A 223 7.94 -12.50 3.86
N ILE A 224 6.92 -11.63 3.93
CA ILE A 224 5.86 -11.68 4.93
C ILE A 224 4.51 -11.51 4.24
N ASP A 225 3.46 -12.03 4.87
CA ASP A 225 2.10 -11.62 4.53
C ASP A 225 1.77 -10.25 5.15
N LEU A 226 1.05 -9.40 4.42
CA LEU A 226 0.67 -8.08 4.93
C LEU A 226 -0.25 -8.16 6.16
N GLY A 227 -1.07 -9.22 6.28
CA GLY A 227 -1.90 -9.45 7.46
C GLY A 227 -1.10 -9.76 8.73
N GLU A 228 0.18 -10.14 8.62
CA GLU A 228 1.05 -10.30 9.79
C GLU A 228 1.61 -8.97 10.30
N LEU A 229 1.57 -7.92 9.46
CA LEU A 229 2.30 -6.69 9.72
C LEU A 229 1.80 -5.94 10.97
N PRO A 230 0.49 -5.76 11.23
CA PRO A 230 0.00 -5.05 12.41
C PRO A 230 0.56 -5.60 13.73
N ALA A 231 0.74 -6.92 13.85
CA ALA A 231 1.30 -7.55 15.05
C ALA A 231 2.81 -7.32 15.24
N ARG A 232 3.50 -6.77 14.24
CA ARG A 232 4.95 -6.51 14.24
C ARG A 232 5.27 -5.04 14.47
N ILE A 233 4.27 -4.16 14.46
CA ILE A 233 4.44 -2.72 14.69
C ILE A 233 4.45 -2.47 16.20
N PRO A 234 5.45 -1.75 16.73
CA PRO A 234 5.44 -1.32 18.12
C PRO A 234 4.22 -0.46 18.43
N ARG A 235 3.67 -0.64 19.63
CA ARG A 235 2.73 0.30 20.24
C ARG A 235 3.49 1.20 21.20
#